data_AF-A0A9X2NHJ6-F1
#
_entry.id   AF-A0A9X2NHJ6-F1
#
_cell.length_a   1.000
_cell.length_b   1.000
_cell.length_c   1.000
_cell.angle_alpha   90.00
_cell.angle_beta   90.00
_cell.angle_gamma   90.00
#
_symmetry.space_group_name_H-M   'P 1'
#
loop_
_entity.id
_entity.type
_entity.pdbx_description
1 polymer ?
#
loop_
_entity_poly.entity_id
_entity_poly.type
_entity_poly.pdbx_seq_one_letter_code
_entity_poly.pdbx_strand_id
1 'polypeptide(L)'
;MTEPPVPTARYESYSHEAMAAEVEAGNDPVAAGEAGARWEELAKRLHESTADLAALISSSQENWRGEAGDAARAAVGRAAQWLSHSASVSASVAGAVGAQADAAARARADMPPPVTYDPASMIRDAASSGSVLVLSGLADEMAARRAEAEAARQKAIDVMRTRDAALRGHVPAETFPAPPALGPA
;
A
#
# COMPACT_ATOMS: atom_id res chain seq x y z
N MET A 1 -8.03 -9.20 -16.55
CA MET A 1 -7.41 -8.37 -15.50
C MET A 1 -6.27 -9.18 -14.90
N THR A 2 -5.08 -8.62 -14.76
CA THR A 2 -3.97 -9.34 -14.14
C THR A 2 -4.18 -9.29 -12.63
N GLU A 3 -4.27 -10.45 -11.99
CA GLU A 3 -4.39 -10.60 -10.54
C GLU A 3 -3.32 -9.75 -9.82
N PRO A 4 -3.63 -9.10 -8.67
CA PRO A 4 -2.62 -8.40 -7.90
C PRO A 4 -1.41 -9.33 -7.64
N PRO A 5 -0.17 -8.83 -7.76
CA PRO A 5 1.01 -9.69 -7.64
C PRO A 5 1.00 -10.46 -6.31
N VAL A 6 1.33 -11.74 -6.38
CA VAL A 6 1.48 -12.59 -5.19
C VAL A 6 2.82 -12.25 -4.53
N PRO A 7 2.87 -11.99 -3.21
CA PRO A 7 4.15 -11.89 -2.51
C PRO A 7 4.94 -13.20 -2.64
N THR A 8 6.12 -13.13 -3.27
CA THR A 8 7.01 -14.30 -3.47
C THR A 8 8.26 -14.26 -2.59
N ALA A 9 8.40 -13.24 -1.75
CA ALA A 9 9.56 -13.06 -0.88
C ALA A 9 9.69 -14.24 0.10
N ARG A 10 10.91 -14.74 0.25
CA ARG A 10 11.27 -15.78 1.23
C ARG A 10 12.10 -15.14 2.34
N TYR A 11 11.42 -14.46 3.26
CA TYR A 11 12.06 -13.70 4.34
C TYR A 11 12.96 -14.56 5.24
N GLU A 12 12.75 -15.87 5.28
CA GLU A 12 13.63 -16.83 5.96
C GLU A 12 15.07 -16.88 5.40
N SER A 13 15.31 -16.38 4.19
CA SER A 13 16.67 -16.28 3.64
C SER A 13 17.28 -14.88 3.78
N TYR A 14 16.53 -13.90 4.27
CA TYR A 14 16.98 -12.51 4.39
C TYR A 14 17.70 -12.34 5.73
N SER A 15 18.64 -11.41 5.84
CA SER A 15 19.16 -11.02 7.15
C SER A 15 18.13 -10.16 7.90
N HIS A 16 18.23 -10.07 9.23
CA HIS A 16 17.32 -9.20 9.99
C HIS A 16 17.55 -7.73 9.63
N GLU A 17 18.82 -7.34 9.44
CA GLU A 17 19.20 -5.99 8.98
C GLU A 17 18.59 -5.67 7.61
N ALA A 18 18.57 -6.64 6.69
CA ALA A 18 17.97 -6.44 5.38
C ALA A 18 16.45 -6.20 5.47
N MET A 19 15.74 -6.98 6.32
CA MET A 19 14.30 -6.77 6.56
C MET A 19 14.02 -5.43 7.25
N ALA A 20 14.85 -5.04 8.22
CA ALA A 20 14.73 -3.75 8.91
C ALA A 20 14.97 -2.58 7.94
N ALA A 21 15.98 -2.69 7.09
CA ALA A 21 16.24 -1.71 6.05
C ALA A 21 15.07 -1.62 5.04
N GLU A 22 14.43 -2.74 4.69
CA GLU A 22 13.33 -2.77 3.73
C GLU A 22 12.06 -2.05 4.25
N VAL A 23 11.74 -2.13 5.54
CA VAL A 23 10.58 -1.39 6.10
C VAL A 23 10.85 0.11 6.27
N GLU A 24 12.11 0.52 6.32
CA GLU A 24 12.52 1.92 6.37
C GLU A 24 12.68 2.52 4.98
N ALA A 25 13.29 1.78 4.05
CA ALA A 25 13.61 2.24 2.72
C ALA A 25 12.35 2.46 1.87
N GLY A 26 12.15 3.70 1.41
CA GLY A 26 11.04 4.04 0.52
C GLY A 26 9.66 4.05 1.19
N ASN A 27 9.61 3.95 2.52
CA ASN A 27 8.38 4.10 3.29
C ASN A 27 8.17 5.56 3.67
N ASP A 28 7.49 6.30 2.79
CA ASP A 28 7.14 7.71 2.98
C ASP A 28 5.61 7.86 3.12
N PRO A 29 5.06 7.82 4.35
CA PRO A 29 3.64 8.00 4.59
C PRO A 29 3.12 9.37 4.14
N VAL A 30 3.97 10.41 4.12
CA VAL A 30 3.58 11.74 3.68
C VAL A 30 3.34 11.74 2.17
N ALA A 31 4.29 11.22 1.40
CA ALA A 31 4.14 11.10 -0.06
C ALA A 31 2.93 10.21 -0.43
N ALA A 32 2.69 9.13 0.31
CA ALA A 32 1.52 8.29 0.10
C ALA A 32 0.20 9.02 0.43
N GLY A 33 0.17 9.78 1.53
CA GLY A 33 -0.98 10.63 1.88
C GLY A 33 -1.28 11.70 0.82
N GLU A 34 -0.25 12.34 0.27
CA GLU A 34 -0.42 13.28 -0.85
C GLU A 34 -0.97 12.59 -2.10
N ALA A 35 -0.50 11.38 -2.41
CA ALA A 35 -1.02 10.61 -3.54
C ALA A 35 -2.50 10.25 -3.34
N GLY A 36 -2.91 9.84 -2.13
CA GLY A 36 -4.30 9.62 -1.76
C GLY A 36 -5.16 10.86 -1.97
N ALA A 37 -4.71 12.01 -1.46
CA ALA A 37 -5.42 13.29 -1.61
C ALA A 37 -5.60 13.72 -3.09
N ARG A 38 -4.61 13.44 -3.95
CA ARG A 38 -4.73 13.71 -5.40
C ARG A 38 -5.81 12.84 -6.06
N TRP A 39 -5.97 11.60 -5.62
CA TRP A 39 -7.04 10.71 -6.09
C TRP A 39 -8.42 11.14 -5.60
N GLU A 40 -8.52 11.61 -4.36
CA GLU A 40 -9.77 12.20 -3.83
C GLU A 40 -10.18 13.45 -4.60
N GLU A 41 -9.23 14.35 -4.88
CA GLU A 41 -9.49 15.55 -5.67
C GLU A 41 -9.91 15.20 -7.11
N LEU A 42 -9.29 14.19 -7.73
CA LEU A 42 -9.75 13.70 -9.03
C LEU A 42 -11.19 13.18 -8.97
N ALA A 43 -11.52 12.36 -7.97
CA ALA A 43 -12.87 11.84 -7.78
C ALA A 43 -13.90 12.96 -7.66
N LYS A 44 -13.59 13.99 -6.86
CA LYS A 44 -14.42 15.19 -6.70
C LYS A 44 -14.65 15.91 -8.03
N ARG A 45 -13.59 16.21 -8.78
CA ARG A 45 -13.68 16.90 -10.08
C ARG A 45 -14.50 16.12 -11.12
N LEU A 46 -14.40 14.79 -11.12
CA LEU A 46 -15.20 13.92 -11.99
C LEU A 46 -16.68 13.94 -11.59
N HIS A 47 -16.97 14.02 -10.29
CA HIS A 47 -18.34 14.15 -9.78
C HIS A 47 -18.95 15.51 -10.13
N GLU A 48 -18.20 16.60 -9.94
CA GLU A 48 -18.60 17.95 -10.36
C GLU A 48 -18.89 18.00 -11.87
N SER A 49 -18.01 17.44 -12.69
CA SER A 49 -18.21 17.35 -14.14
C SER A 49 -19.48 16.56 -14.51
N THR A 50 -19.81 15.52 -13.74
CA THR A 50 -21.04 14.73 -13.93
C THR A 50 -22.28 15.56 -13.65
N ALA A 51 -22.26 16.36 -12.57
CA ALA A 51 -23.36 17.26 -12.21
C ALA A 51 -23.57 18.36 -13.27
N ASP A 52 -22.49 18.93 -13.79
CA ASP A 52 -22.53 19.95 -14.85
C ASP A 52 -23.16 19.41 -16.14
N LEU A 53 -22.78 18.19 -16.54
CA LEU A 53 -23.37 17.53 -17.71
C LEU A 53 -24.86 17.23 -17.51
N ALA A 54 -25.28 16.82 -16.32
CA ALA A 54 -26.68 16.59 -16.01
C ALA A 54 -27.51 17.89 -16.09
N ALA A 55 -26.97 19.00 -15.58
CA ALA A 55 -27.59 20.32 -15.68
C ALA A 55 -27.71 20.79 -17.14
N LEU A 56 -26.68 20.56 -17.95
CA LEU A 56 -26.68 20.87 -19.38
C LEU A 56 -27.73 20.06 -20.16
N ILE A 57 -27.83 18.75 -19.88
CA ILE A 57 -28.88 17.91 -20.47
C ILE A 57 -30.26 18.49 -20.13
N SER A 58 -30.51 18.82 -18.86
CA SER A 58 -31.80 19.31 -18.40
C SER A 58 -32.18 20.63 -19.07
N SER A 59 -31.24 21.58 -19.20
CA SER A 59 -31.52 22.89 -19.82
C SER A 59 -31.73 22.82 -21.34
N SER A 60 -31.20 21.78 -22.01
CA SER A 60 -31.35 21.60 -23.45
C SER A 60 -32.75 21.14 -23.89
N GLN A 61 -33.52 20.51 -23.00
CA GLN A 61 -34.77 19.79 -23.35
C GLN A 61 -35.85 20.69 -23.96
N GLU A 62 -35.93 21.93 -23.49
CA GLU A 62 -36.99 22.86 -23.92
C GLU A 62 -36.70 23.45 -25.31
N ASN A 63 -35.43 23.73 -25.60
CA ASN A 63 -34.99 24.48 -26.78
C ASN A 63 -34.54 23.60 -27.94
N TRP A 64 -34.08 22.36 -27.67
CA TRP A 64 -33.58 21.45 -28.69
C TRP A 64 -34.36 20.13 -28.69
N ARG A 65 -35.42 20.13 -29.51
CA ARG A 65 -36.33 18.99 -29.68
C ARG A 65 -36.06 18.26 -30.99
N GLY A 66 -36.52 17.01 -31.07
CA GLY A 66 -36.33 16.13 -32.22
C GLY A 66 -35.15 15.19 -32.06
N GLU A 67 -35.02 14.26 -33.00
CA GLU A 67 -34.11 13.10 -32.93
C GLU A 67 -32.65 13.48 -32.65
N ALA A 68 -32.16 14.58 -33.24
CA ALA A 68 -30.81 15.07 -33.01
C ALA A 68 -30.56 15.48 -31.55
N GLY A 69 -31.56 16.12 -30.91
CA GLY A 69 -31.49 16.50 -29.50
C GLY A 69 -31.55 15.29 -28.58
N ASP A 70 -32.37 14.29 -28.92
CA ASP A 70 -32.44 13.02 -28.18
C ASP A 70 -31.12 12.25 -28.25
N ALA A 71 -30.50 12.18 -29.44
CA ALA A 71 -29.21 11.54 -29.64
C ALA A 71 -28.10 12.23 -28.83
N ALA A 72 -28.08 13.57 -28.81
CA ALA A 72 -27.11 14.33 -28.02
C ALA A 72 -27.28 14.08 -26.51
N ARG A 73 -28.53 14.10 -26.00
CA ARG A 73 -28.80 13.79 -24.59
C ARG A 73 -28.39 12.37 -24.22
N ALA A 74 -28.63 11.40 -25.11
CA ALA A 74 -28.17 10.03 -24.91
C ALA A 74 -26.64 9.93 -24.84
N ALA A 75 -25.92 10.64 -25.72
CA ALA A 75 -24.45 10.67 -25.70
C ALA A 75 -23.89 11.29 -24.41
N VAL A 76 -24.44 12.43 -23.98
CA VAL A 76 -24.04 13.08 -22.72
C VAL A 76 -24.40 12.21 -21.51
N GLY A 77 -25.53 11.51 -21.54
CA GLY A 77 -25.92 10.55 -20.50
C GLY A 77 -24.90 9.41 -20.34
N ARG A 78 -24.40 8.86 -21.46
CA ARG A 78 -23.30 7.86 -21.42
C ARG A 78 -22.02 8.45 -20.83
N ALA A 79 -21.67 9.67 -21.22
CA ALA A 79 -20.49 10.36 -20.67
C ALA A 79 -20.61 10.60 -19.15
N ALA A 80 -21.78 11.03 -18.68
CA ALA A 80 -22.07 11.23 -17.27
C ALA A 80 -21.97 9.93 -16.45
N GLN A 81 -22.50 8.81 -16.98
CA GLN A 81 -22.35 7.50 -16.34
C GLN A 81 -20.88 7.06 -16.26
N TRP A 82 -20.12 7.27 -17.33
CA TRP A 82 -18.69 6.95 -17.36
C TRP A 82 -17.89 7.79 -16.36
N LEU A 83 -18.16 9.10 -16.27
CA LEU A 83 -17.52 9.99 -15.29
C LEU A 83 -17.86 9.57 -13.85
N SER A 84 -19.11 9.22 -13.58
CA SER A 84 -19.55 8.73 -12.26
C SER A 84 -18.82 7.45 -11.85
N HIS A 85 -18.71 6.47 -12.75
CA HIS A 85 -17.92 5.25 -12.50
C HIS A 85 -16.44 5.60 -12.27
N SER A 86 -15.87 6.46 -13.10
CA SER A 86 -14.47 6.89 -12.97
C SER A 86 -14.20 7.63 -11.65
N ALA A 87 -15.17 8.40 -11.15
CA ALA A 87 -15.11 9.03 -9.84
C ALA A 87 -15.08 7.99 -8.72
N SER A 88 -15.94 6.96 -8.78
CA SER A 88 -15.96 5.85 -7.82
C SER A 88 -14.62 5.11 -7.80
N VAL A 89 -14.07 4.77 -8.97
CA VAL A 89 -12.75 4.11 -9.07
C VAL A 89 -11.66 5.01 -8.48
N SER A 90 -11.69 6.31 -8.76
CA SER A 90 -10.70 7.26 -8.20
C SER A 90 -10.77 7.32 -6.67
N ALA A 91 -11.98 7.35 -6.08
CA ALA A 91 -12.15 7.31 -4.64
C ALA A 91 -11.70 5.97 -4.02
N SER A 92 -11.96 4.85 -4.71
CA SER A 92 -11.49 3.51 -4.34
C SER A 92 -9.96 3.45 -4.31
N VAL A 93 -9.30 4.04 -5.31
CA VAL A 93 -7.82 4.15 -5.34
C VAL A 93 -7.31 5.04 -4.21
N ALA A 94 -7.96 6.16 -3.91
CA ALA A 94 -7.57 7.01 -2.77
C ALA A 94 -7.57 6.24 -1.44
N GLY A 95 -8.66 5.52 -1.16
CA GLY A 95 -8.79 4.71 0.05
C GLY A 95 -7.74 3.58 0.11
N ALA A 96 -7.46 2.94 -1.02
CA ALA A 96 -6.42 1.91 -1.13
C ALA A 96 -5.02 2.46 -0.82
N VAL A 97 -4.66 3.61 -1.39
CA VAL A 97 -3.35 4.25 -1.14
C VAL A 97 -3.21 4.59 0.34
N GLY A 98 -4.26 5.15 0.98
CA GLY A 98 -4.25 5.42 2.42
C GLY A 98 -4.05 4.16 3.26
N ALA A 99 -4.80 3.09 2.98
CA ALA A 99 -4.68 1.83 3.70
C ALA A 99 -3.32 1.16 3.50
N GLN A 100 -2.73 1.25 2.30
CA GLN A 100 -1.38 0.77 2.01
C GLN A 100 -0.31 1.58 2.77
N ALA A 101 -0.48 2.90 2.88
CA ALA A 101 0.40 3.76 3.67
C ALA A 101 0.36 3.39 5.16
N ASP A 102 -0.83 3.16 5.71
CA ASP A 102 -1.01 2.71 7.09
C ASP A 102 -0.35 1.35 7.35
N ALA A 103 -0.50 0.41 6.41
CA ALA A 103 0.15 -0.91 6.51
C ALA A 103 1.69 -0.78 6.52
N ALA A 104 2.24 0.09 5.67
CA ALA A 104 3.67 0.35 5.64
C ALA A 104 4.15 1.04 6.92
N ALA A 105 3.41 2.03 7.43
CA ALA A 105 3.75 2.72 8.68
C ALA A 105 3.74 1.79 9.89
N ARG A 106 2.75 0.89 9.97
CA ARG A 106 2.68 -0.16 11.01
C ARG A 106 3.85 -1.11 10.93
N ALA A 107 4.21 -1.59 9.73
CA ALA A 107 5.35 -2.46 9.55
C ALA A 107 6.66 -1.83 10.04
N ARG A 108 6.85 -0.53 9.78
CA ARG A 108 8.00 0.22 10.30
C ARG A 108 7.99 0.34 11.82
N ALA A 109 6.82 0.57 12.43
CA ALA A 109 6.68 0.68 13.87
C ALA A 109 6.86 -0.66 14.61
N ASP A 110 6.38 -1.75 14.01
CA ASP A 110 6.36 -3.09 14.63
C ASP A 110 7.65 -3.88 14.41
N MET A 111 8.48 -3.47 13.44
CA MET A 111 9.77 -4.12 13.13
C MET A 111 10.71 -4.06 14.33
N PRO A 112 11.10 -5.21 14.91
CA PRO A 112 12.06 -5.22 16.01
C PRO A 112 13.45 -4.79 15.52
N PRO A 113 14.25 -4.11 16.36
CA PRO A 113 15.62 -3.77 16.02
C PRO A 113 16.45 -5.04 15.80
N PRO A 114 17.41 -5.04 14.85
CA PRO A 114 18.34 -6.16 14.67
C PRO A 114 19.13 -6.47 15.94
N VAL A 115 19.17 -7.74 16.32
CA VAL A 115 19.95 -8.23 17.47
C VAL A 115 21.21 -8.91 16.95
N THR A 116 22.36 -8.29 17.20
CA THR A 116 23.65 -8.85 16.80
C THR A 116 24.01 -10.07 17.65
N TYR A 117 24.32 -11.18 16.99
CA TYR A 117 24.89 -12.39 17.58
C TYR A 117 26.20 -12.75 16.88
N ASP A 118 27.33 -12.40 17.50
CA ASP A 118 28.68 -12.81 17.08
C ASP A 118 29.32 -13.66 18.18
N PRO A 119 29.23 -15.00 18.10
CA PRO A 119 29.84 -15.90 19.06
C PRO A 119 31.34 -15.67 19.22
N ALA A 120 32.04 -15.34 18.13
CA ALA A 120 33.48 -15.17 18.15
C ALA A 120 33.87 -13.89 18.90
N SER A 121 33.11 -12.80 18.75
CA SER A 121 33.30 -11.60 19.58
C SER A 121 33.03 -11.90 21.04
N MET A 122 31.88 -12.53 21.35
CA MET A 122 31.50 -12.86 22.73
C MET A 122 32.58 -13.71 23.44
N ILE A 123 33.14 -14.70 22.75
CA ILE A 123 34.24 -15.52 23.28
C ILE A 123 35.52 -14.68 23.50
N ARG A 124 35.89 -13.84 22.54
CA ARG A 124 37.08 -12.95 22.68
C ARG A 124 36.91 -11.98 23.84
N ASP A 125 35.73 -11.37 23.96
CA ASP A 125 35.41 -10.39 24.99
C ASP A 125 35.48 -11.06 26.37
N ALA A 126 34.84 -12.23 26.53
CA ALA A 126 34.91 -13.02 27.76
C ALA A 126 36.36 -13.44 28.12
N ALA A 127 37.16 -13.89 27.15
CA ALA A 127 38.56 -14.26 27.38
C ALA A 127 39.42 -13.06 27.78
N SER A 128 39.21 -11.90 27.14
CA SER A 128 39.94 -10.66 27.43
C SER A 128 39.58 -10.03 28.78
N SER A 129 38.41 -10.37 29.35
CA SER A 129 37.94 -9.85 30.63
C SER A 129 38.77 -10.30 31.83
N GLY A 130 39.52 -11.40 31.70
CA GLY A 130 40.28 -12.02 32.81
C GLY A 130 39.41 -12.55 33.96
N SER A 131 38.08 -12.58 33.80
CA SER A 131 37.13 -12.96 34.85
C SER A 131 36.66 -14.41 34.67
N VAL A 132 36.97 -15.27 35.65
CA VAL A 132 36.51 -16.65 35.70
C VAL A 132 34.97 -16.73 35.76
N LEU A 133 34.33 -15.76 36.43
CA LEU A 133 32.87 -15.69 36.51
C LEU A 133 32.24 -15.47 35.13
N VAL A 134 32.78 -14.53 34.35
CA VAL A 134 32.30 -14.24 32.98
C VAL A 134 32.49 -15.46 32.07
N LEU A 135 33.65 -16.11 32.13
CA LEU A 135 33.93 -17.33 31.36
C LEU A 135 32.97 -18.47 31.72
N SER A 136 32.61 -18.62 33.01
CA SER A 136 31.70 -19.67 33.46
C SER A 136 30.25 -19.48 32.99
N GLY A 137 29.81 -18.22 32.80
CA GLY A 137 28.46 -17.88 32.33
C GLY A 137 28.34 -17.72 30.81
N LEU A 138 29.46 -17.73 30.07
CA LEU A 138 29.49 -17.43 28.64
C LEU A 138 28.57 -18.33 27.80
N ALA A 139 28.48 -19.62 28.13
CA ALA A 139 27.63 -20.55 27.39
C ALA A 139 26.14 -20.17 27.50
N ASP A 140 25.69 -19.82 28.71
CA ASP A 140 24.32 -19.38 28.97
C ASP A 140 24.03 -18.03 28.32
N GLU A 141 24.98 -17.10 28.38
CA GLU A 141 24.86 -15.79 27.72
C GLU A 141 24.76 -15.92 26.19
N MET A 142 25.62 -16.74 25.56
CA MET A 142 25.54 -17.04 24.13
C MET A 142 24.21 -17.70 23.75
N ALA A 143 23.72 -18.63 24.56
CA ALA A 143 22.44 -19.29 24.32
C ALA A 143 21.27 -18.30 24.41
N ALA A 144 21.26 -17.45 25.43
CA ALA A 144 20.25 -16.41 25.61
C ALA A 144 20.28 -15.41 24.44
N ARG A 145 21.46 -14.93 24.05
CA ARG A 145 21.61 -13.96 22.96
C ARG A 145 21.20 -14.53 21.61
N ARG A 146 21.52 -15.80 21.36
CA ARG A 146 21.05 -16.53 20.16
C ARG A 146 19.53 -16.65 20.14
N ALA A 147 18.92 -17.00 21.26
CA ALA A 147 17.47 -17.13 21.36
C ALA A 147 16.76 -15.78 21.14
N GLU A 148 17.31 -14.70 21.70
CA GLU A 148 16.84 -13.33 21.48
C GLU A 148 16.91 -12.94 19.99
N ALA A 149 18.04 -13.21 19.34
CA ALA A 149 18.24 -12.91 17.92
C ALA A 149 17.28 -13.70 17.02
N GLU A 150 17.06 -14.98 17.29
CA GLU A 150 16.11 -15.80 16.54
C GLU A 150 14.66 -15.34 16.75
N ALA A 151 14.28 -14.99 17.98
CA ALA A 151 12.94 -14.48 18.27
C ALA A 151 12.67 -13.14 17.58
N ALA A 152 13.65 -12.22 17.60
CA ALA A 152 13.55 -10.94 16.93
C ALA A 152 13.47 -11.11 15.40
N ARG A 153 14.28 -12.02 14.84
CA ARG A 153 14.21 -12.40 13.43
C ARG A 153 12.85 -12.97 13.04
N GLN A 154 12.30 -13.89 13.83
CA GLN A 154 11.00 -14.49 13.53
C GLN A 154 9.89 -13.43 13.53
N LYS A 155 9.90 -12.52 14.51
CA LYS A 155 8.97 -11.38 14.53
C LYS A 155 9.15 -10.47 13.30
N ALA A 156 10.38 -10.20 12.86
CA ALA A 156 10.64 -9.43 11.65
C ALA A 156 10.02 -10.09 10.40
N ILE A 157 10.16 -11.42 10.26
CA ILE A 157 9.54 -12.19 9.17
C ILE A 157 8.01 -12.03 9.20
N ASP A 158 7.39 -12.12 10.37
CA ASP A 158 5.93 -12.01 10.52
C ASP A 158 5.44 -10.59 10.20
N VAL A 159 6.20 -9.56 10.56
CA VAL A 159 5.93 -8.16 10.19
C VAL A 159 5.96 -7.99 8.67
N MET A 160 6.99 -8.51 8.00
CA MET A 160 7.11 -8.43 6.54
C MET A 160 5.97 -9.14 5.81
N ARG A 161 5.61 -10.35 6.27
CA ARG A 161 4.46 -11.10 5.71
C ARG A 161 3.14 -10.36 5.88
N THR A 162 2.92 -9.79 7.06
CA THR A 162 1.70 -9.04 7.38
C THR A 162 1.60 -7.79 6.50
N ARG A 163 2.72 -7.06 6.35
CA ARG A 163 2.82 -5.91 5.44
C ARG A 163 2.42 -6.30 4.01
N ASP A 164 3.05 -7.31 3.44
CA ASP A 164 2.82 -7.68 2.04
C ASP A 164 1.39 -8.19 1.80
N ALA A 165 0.85 -8.95 2.75
CA ALA A 165 -0.54 -9.40 2.69
C ALA A 165 -1.51 -8.21 2.73
N ALA A 166 -1.27 -7.23 3.59
CA ALA A 166 -2.08 -6.01 3.68
C ALA A 166 -1.96 -5.17 2.39
N LEU A 167 -0.73 -4.94 1.91
CA LEU A 167 -0.48 -4.19 0.68
C LEU A 167 -1.24 -4.80 -0.51
N ARG A 168 -1.20 -6.13 -0.65
CA ARG A 168 -1.95 -6.84 -1.68
C ARG A 168 -3.46 -6.75 -1.46
N GLY A 169 -3.91 -6.95 -0.22
CA GLY A 169 -5.34 -6.96 0.14
C GLY A 169 -6.04 -5.63 -0.08
N HIS A 170 -5.29 -4.52 -0.09
CA HIS A 170 -5.82 -3.18 -0.36
C HIS A 170 -5.81 -2.79 -1.84
N VAL A 171 -5.32 -3.63 -2.75
CA VAL A 171 -5.37 -3.31 -4.20
C VAL A 171 -6.83 -3.30 -4.66
N PRO A 172 -7.34 -2.20 -5.24
CA PRO A 172 -8.70 -2.14 -5.75
C PRO A 172 -8.94 -3.19 -6.84
N ALA A 173 -10.07 -3.89 -6.77
CA ALA A 173 -10.51 -4.80 -7.83
C ALA A 173 -11.11 -4.06 -9.03
N GLU A 174 -11.53 -2.82 -8.82
CA GLU A 174 -12.19 -2.00 -9.82
C GLU A 174 -11.16 -1.37 -10.78
N THR A 175 -11.56 -1.17 -12.02
CA THR A 175 -10.72 -0.51 -13.03
C THR A 175 -11.50 0.59 -13.74
N PHE A 176 -10.76 1.53 -14.30
CA PHE A 176 -11.36 2.57 -15.14
C PHE A 176 -12.03 1.93 -16.35
N PRO A 177 -13.32 2.22 -16.57
CA PRO A 177 -14.02 1.73 -17.76
C PRO A 177 -13.49 2.46 -18.99
N ALA A 178 -13.58 1.81 -20.14
CA ALA A 178 -13.28 2.48 -21.41
C ALA A 178 -14.24 3.67 -21.59
N PRO A 179 -13.74 4.82 -22.09
CA PRO A 179 -14.61 5.97 -22.37
C PRO A 179 -15.65 5.60 -23.43
N PRO A 180 -16.91 6.07 -23.29
CA PRO A 180 -17.97 5.76 -24.23
C PRO A 180 -17.75 6.50 -25.55
N ALA A 181 -18.25 5.91 -26.64
CA ALA A 181 -18.40 6.63 -27.90
C ALA A 181 -19.49 7.70 -27.76
N LEU A 182 -19.19 8.93 -28.20
CA LEU A 182 -20.11 10.06 -28.20
C LEU A 182 -20.92 10.20 -29.50
N GLY A 183 -20.53 9.47 -30.55
CA GLY A 183 -21.25 9.41 -31.83
C GLY A 183 -22.41 8.39 -31.83
N PRO A 184 -23.10 8.22 -32.97
CA PRO A 184 -24.04 7.12 -33.16
C PRO A 184 -23.34 5.78 -32.92
N ALA A 185 -24.06 4.85 -32.30
CA ALA A 185 -23.60 3.49 -32.04
C ALA A 185 -23.45 2.68 -33.34
#